data_AF-A0A925ZEZ4-F1
#
_entry.id   AF-A0A925ZEZ4-F1
#
_cell.length_a   1.000
_cell.length_b   1.000
_cell.length_c   1.000
_cell.angle_alpha   90.00
_cell.angle_beta   90.00
_cell.angle_gamma   90.00
#
_symmetry.space_group_name_H-M   'P 1'
#
loop_
_entity.id
_entity.type
_entity.pdbx_description
1 polymer ?
#
loop_
_entity_poly.entity_id
_entity_poly.type
_entity_poly.pdbx_seq_one_letter_code
_entity_poly.pdbx_strand_id
1 'polypeptide(L)'
;MGEVFIIEDFKRNSYVSGNTVLVPEYNPSRKNNDEKFKKLEKAKKEAQIKIRKQQTKQKLTVLKMIAFVFIVGVVLLLRYASIYKMQANLQSYKTEISNIKAQNESLTLILAKSSKLESVENTAINDLHMVRATASDVIMVDLTKKNFKTAQDNETPPSILEKLKNILF
;
A
#
# COMPACT_ATOMS: atom_id res chain seq x y z
N MET A 1 -120.99 35.97 -30.32
CA MET A 1 -119.80 35.21 -29.86
C MET A 1 -118.63 35.71 -30.69
N GLY A 2 -117.73 36.45 -30.06
CA GLY A 2 -116.60 37.11 -30.70
C GLY A 2 -115.54 37.36 -29.62
N GLU A 3 -114.30 37.07 -29.98
CA GLU A 3 -113.17 36.76 -29.11
C GLU A 3 -112.59 37.96 -28.35
N VAL A 4 -112.10 37.71 -27.13
CA VAL A 4 -111.00 38.47 -26.52
C VAL A 4 -110.16 37.48 -25.71
N PHE A 5 -109.08 36.97 -26.31
CA PHE A 5 -108.03 36.25 -25.60
C PHE A 5 -106.86 37.22 -25.37
N ILE A 6 -106.57 37.49 -24.10
CA ILE A 6 -105.37 38.20 -23.66
C ILE A 6 -104.20 37.23 -23.69
N ILE A 7 -103.15 37.55 -24.44
CA ILE A 7 -101.83 36.93 -24.27
C ILE A 7 -100.81 38.07 -24.24
N GLU A 8 -100.33 38.37 -23.03
CA GLU A 8 -99.06 39.06 -22.82
C GLU A 8 -97.93 38.09 -23.22
N ASP A 9 -97.19 38.39 -24.28
CA ASP A 9 -95.91 37.74 -24.55
C ASP A 9 -94.78 38.76 -24.42
N PHE A 10 -94.19 38.78 -23.22
CA PHE A 10 -93.00 39.52 -22.87
C PHE A 10 -91.80 38.99 -23.67
N LYS A 11 -91.39 39.77 -24.67
CA LYS A 11 -90.27 39.53 -25.58
C LYS A 11 -88.97 39.23 -24.83
N ARG A 12 -88.56 37.94 -24.75
CA ARG A 12 -87.22 37.57 -24.28
C ARG A 12 -86.19 37.85 -25.37
N ASN A 13 -85.41 38.93 -25.19
CA ASN A 13 -84.22 39.21 -25.96
C ASN A 13 -83.18 38.08 -25.76
N SER A 14 -82.93 37.28 -26.79
CA SER A 14 -81.77 36.40 -26.87
C SER A 14 -80.54 37.22 -27.22
N TYR A 15 -79.71 37.53 -26.23
CA TYR A 15 -78.36 38.05 -26.45
C TYR A 15 -77.48 36.92 -27.00
N VAL A 16 -77.26 36.88 -28.32
CA VAL A 16 -76.20 36.06 -28.90
C VAL A 16 -74.92 36.89 -28.87
N SER A 17 -74.09 36.65 -27.87
CA SER A 17 -72.70 37.14 -27.86
C SER A 17 -71.87 36.21 -28.72
N GLY A 18 -71.60 36.63 -29.95
CA GLY A 18 -70.70 35.96 -30.88
C GLY A 18 -70.03 36.99 -31.78
N ASN A 19 -68.73 36.81 -32.00
CA ASN A 19 -67.97 37.65 -32.92
C ASN A 19 -68.35 37.29 -34.37
N THR A 20 -69.03 38.19 -35.09
CA THR A 20 -69.51 38.00 -36.47
C THR A 20 -68.39 38.17 -37.51
N VAL A 21 -67.22 37.57 -37.28
CA VAL A 21 -66.10 37.67 -38.23
C VAL A 21 -66.35 36.72 -39.40
N LEU A 22 -66.19 37.26 -40.61
CA LEU A 22 -66.20 36.51 -41.86
C LEU A 22 -65.26 35.30 -41.76
N VAL A 23 -65.79 34.11 -42.07
CA VAL A 23 -64.98 32.90 -42.16
C VAL A 23 -63.88 33.16 -43.20
N PRO A 24 -62.60 33.02 -42.83
CA PRO A 24 -61.51 33.34 -43.74
C PRO A 24 -61.55 32.42 -44.95
N GLU A 25 -61.43 33.01 -46.13
CA GLU A 25 -61.44 32.27 -47.40
C GLU A 25 -60.20 31.38 -47.51
N TYR A 26 -60.42 30.13 -47.93
CA TYR A 26 -59.34 29.14 -48.05
C TYR A 26 -58.40 29.51 -49.19
N ASN A 27 -57.22 30.04 -48.86
CA ASN A 27 -56.16 30.28 -49.84
C ASN A 27 -55.17 29.09 -49.85
N PRO A 28 -55.12 28.27 -50.92
CA PRO A 28 -54.21 27.12 -51.01
C PRO A 28 -52.73 27.54 -50.96
N SER A 29 -52.41 28.79 -51.30
CA SER A 29 -51.04 29.33 -51.21
C SER A 29 -50.54 29.46 -49.77
N ARG A 30 -51.44 29.57 -48.79
CA ARG A 30 -51.10 29.69 -47.36
C ARG A 30 -50.56 28.36 -46.81
N LYS A 31 -51.18 27.24 -47.18
CA LYS A 31 -50.77 25.88 -46.77
C LYS A 31 -49.34 25.55 -47.23
N ASN A 32 -48.98 25.94 -48.46
CA ASN A 32 -47.62 25.74 -48.98
C ASN A 32 -46.56 26.55 -48.22
N ASN A 33 -46.91 27.77 -47.77
CA ASN A 33 -46.02 28.57 -46.93
C ASN A 33 -45.88 27.99 -45.53
N ASP A 34 -46.96 27.46 -44.93
CA ASP A 34 -46.91 26.83 -43.61
C ASP A 34 -46.05 25.56 -43.60
N GLU A 35 -46.11 24.74 -44.66
CA GLU A 35 -45.25 23.57 -44.81
C GLU A 35 -43.78 23.93 -45.00
N LYS A 36 -43.49 24.98 -45.79
CA LYS A 36 -42.12 25.52 -45.92
C LYS A 36 -41.60 26.03 -44.57
N PHE A 37 -42.43 26.73 -43.80
CA PHE A 37 -42.06 27.24 -42.47
C PHE A 37 -41.75 26.11 -41.49
N LYS A 38 -42.59 25.06 -41.47
CA LYS A 38 -42.34 23.85 -40.64
C LYS A 38 -41.05 23.13 -41.03
N LYS A 39 -40.73 23.04 -42.32
CA LYS A 39 -39.45 22.45 -42.80
C LYS A 39 -38.24 23.30 -42.36
N LEU A 40 -38.35 24.62 -42.45
CA LEU A 40 -37.31 25.56 -41.98
C LEU A 40 -37.10 25.46 -40.47
N GLU A 41 -38.15 25.36 -39.66
CA GLU A 41 -38.04 25.17 -38.21
C GLU A 41 -37.36 23.84 -37.84
N LYS A 42 -37.73 22.75 -38.52
CA LYS A 42 -37.09 21.44 -38.32
C LYS A 42 -35.60 21.49 -38.66
N ALA A 43 -35.25 22.09 -39.81
CA ALA A 43 -33.86 22.27 -40.22
C ALA A 43 -33.07 23.12 -39.20
N LYS A 44 -33.66 24.20 -38.67
CA LYS A 44 -33.04 25.01 -37.61
C LYS A 44 -32.83 24.23 -36.32
N LYS A 45 -33.82 23.43 -35.88
CA LYS A 45 -33.68 22.56 -34.70
C LYS A 45 -32.58 21.52 -34.88
N GLU A 46 -32.53 20.85 -36.04
CA GLU A 46 -31.49 19.86 -36.34
C GLU A 46 -30.08 20.49 -36.38
N ALA A 47 -29.95 21.68 -36.96
CA ALA A 47 -28.70 22.43 -36.95
C ALA A 47 -28.25 22.76 -35.51
N GLN A 48 -29.16 23.25 -34.67
CA GLN A 48 -28.86 23.54 -33.26
C GLN A 48 -28.45 22.27 -32.48
N ILE A 49 -29.12 21.14 -32.71
CA ILE A 49 -28.77 19.86 -32.07
C ILE A 49 -27.37 19.41 -32.51
N LYS A 50 -27.02 19.55 -33.80
CA LYS A 50 -25.67 19.23 -34.30
C LYS A 50 -24.60 20.10 -33.63
N ILE A 51 -24.82 21.41 -33.56
CA ILE A 51 -23.89 22.35 -32.90
C ILE A 51 -23.70 21.97 -31.43
N ARG A 52 -24.80 21.72 -30.69
CA ARG A 52 -24.73 21.31 -29.27
C ARG A 52 -23.97 19.99 -29.09
N LYS A 53 -24.23 18.99 -29.94
CA LYS A 53 -23.51 17.70 -29.94
C LYS A 53 -22.02 17.88 -30.20
N GLN A 54 -21.65 18.81 -31.08
CA GLN A 54 -20.24 19.07 -31.40
C GLN A 54 -19.53 19.77 -30.24
N GLN A 55 -20.20 20.72 -29.58
CA GLN A 55 -19.70 21.36 -28.37
C GLN A 55 -19.53 20.38 -27.20
N THR A 56 -20.48 19.46 -26.97
CA THR A 56 -20.34 18.45 -25.92
C THR A 56 -19.23 17.44 -26.23
N LYS A 57 -19.05 17.04 -27.49
CA LYS A 57 -17.91 16.19 -27.90
C LYS A 57 -16.56 16.85 -27.62
N GLN A 58 -16.43 18.14 -27.91
CA GLN A 58 -15.20 18.89 -27.61
C GLN A 58 -14.94 18.96 -26.10
N LYS A 59 -15.96 19.34 -25.30
CA LYS A 59 -15.85 19.37 -23.83
C LYS A 59 -15.46 18.02 -23.24
N LEU A 60 -16.04 16.92 -23.76
CA LEU A 60 -15.74 15.56 -23.31
C LEU A 60 -14.31 15.14 -23.67
N THR A 61 -13.80 15.60 -24.81
CA THR A 61 -12.42 15.34 -25.23
C THR A 61 -11.42 16.04 -24.31
N VAL A 62 -11.68 17.31 -23.97
CA VAL A 62 -10.87 18.06 -23.01
C VAL A 62 -10.91 17.40 -21.62
N LEU A 63 -12.10 16.98 -21.16
CA LEU A 63 -12.25 16.29 -19.88
C LEU A 63 -11.44 14.98 -19.84
N LYS A 64 -11.45 14.20 -20.93
CA LYS A 64 -10.63 12.99 -21.06
C LYS A 64 -9.13 13.29 -20.99
N MET A 65 -8.68 14.37 -21.63
CA MET A 65 -7.27 14.78 -21.58
C MET A 65 -6.86 15.15 -20.14
N ILE A 66 -7.69 15.93 -19.43
CA ILE A 66 -7.45 16.29 -18.04
C ILE A 66 -7.40 15.04 -17.16
N ALA A 67 -8.36 14.12 -17.33
CA ALA A 67 -8.37 12.86 -16.59
C ALA A 67 -7.12 12.01 -16.87
N PHE A 68 -6.65 11.99 -18.11
CA PHE A 68 -5.42 11.28 -18.48
C PHE A 68 -4.20 11.88 -17.79
N VAL A 69 -4.04 13.20 -17.81
CA VAL A 69 -2.96 13.90 -17.09
C VAL A 69 -3.03 13.65 -15.59
N PHE A 70 -4.23 13.64 -15.01
CA PHE A 70 -4.43 13.34 -13.60
C PHE A 70 -3.97 11.91 -13.24
N ILE A 71 -4.35 10.91 -14.05
CA ILE A 71 -3.92 9.52 -13.85
C ILE A 71 -2.39 9.42 -13.91
N VAL A 72 -1.76 10.07 -14.90
CA VAL A 72 -0.29 10.09 -15.00
C VAL A 72 0.34 10.72 -13.76
N GLY A 73 -0.22 11.83 -13.25
CA GLY A 73 0.23 12.46 -12.02
C GLY A 73 0.13 11.55 -10.80
N VAL A 74 -0.99 10.82 -10.65
CA VAL A 74 -1.17 9.84 -9.56
C VAL A 74 -0.16 8.70 -9.66
N VAL A 75 0.07 8.16 -10.86
CA VAL A 75 1.05 7.09 -11.09
C VAL A 75 2.47 7.55 -10.71
N LEU A 76 2.83 8.79 -11.06
CA LEU A 76 4.12 9.37 -10.67
C LEU A 76 4.24 9.44 -9.15
N LEU A 77 3.24 9.97 -8.44
CA LEU A 77 3.26 10.05 -6.97
C LEU A 77 3.43 8.67 -6.31
N LEU A 78 2.72 7.65 -6.79
CA LEU A 78 2.87 6.27 -6.29
C LEU A 78 4.28 5.73 -6.55
N ARG A 79 4.85 6.01 -7.72
CA ARG A 79 6.23 5.63 -8.03
C ARG A 79 7.25 6.32 -7.15
N TYR A 80 7.11 7.63 -6.93
CA TYR A 80 7.95 8.38 -6.00
C TYR A 80 7.85 7.83 -4.57
N ALA A 81 6.64 7.56 -4.08
CA ALA A 81 6.45 6.97 -2.76
C ALA A 81 7.16 5.59 -2.63
N SER A 82 7.10 4.76 -3.66
CA SER A 82 7.83 3.49 -3.71
C SER A 82 9.35 3.67 -3.69
N ILE A 83 9.87 4.65 -4.43
CA ILE A 83 11.29 4.99 -4.44
C ILE A 83 11.75 5.47 -3.05
N TYR A 84 10.97 6.32 -2.38
CA TYR A 84 11.28 6.77 -1.03
C TYR A 84 11.33 5.62 -0.02
N LYS A 85 10.37 4.69 -0.09
CA LYS A 85 10.40 3.48 0.74
C LYS A 85 11.66 2.64 0.48
N MET A 86 12.05 2.50 -0.77
CA MET A 86 13.25 1.74 -1.13
C MET A 86 14.55 2.43 -0.68
N GLN A 87 14.61 3.76 -0.73
CA GLN A 87 15.72 4.53 -0.17
C GLN A 87 15.80 4.39 1.35
N ALA A 88 14.66 4.43 2.06
CA ALA A 88 14.62 4.22 3.50
C ALA A 88 15.12 2.83 3.88
N ASN A 89 14.70 1.79 3.14
CA ASN A 89 15.18 0.43 3.35
C ASN A 89 16.69 0.30 3.07
N LEU A 90 17.18 0.88 1.97
CA LEU A 90 18.63 0.91 1.68
C LEU A 90 19.43 1.59 2.79
N GLN A 91 18.92 2.68 3.34
CA GLN A 91 19.56 3.37 4.45
C GLN A 91 19.57 2.50 5.72
N SER A 92 18.47 1.80 6.01
CA SER A 92 18.39 0.84 7.10
C SER A 92 19.44 -0.27 6.95
N TYR A 93 19.49 -0.92 5.78
CA TYR A 93 20.47 -1.98 5.51
C TYR A 93 21.90 -1.48 5.60
N LYS A 94 22.20 -0.28 5.09
CA LYS A 94 23.53 0.33 5.21
C LYS A 94 23.91 0.57 6.68
N THR A 95 22.95 0.99 7.49
CA THR A 95 23.16 1.22 8.93
C THR A 95 23.39 -0.10 9.66
N GLU A 96 22.62 -1.13 9.33
CA GLU A 96 22.78 -2.48 9.88
C GLU A 96 24.14 -3.08 9.52
N ILE A 97 24.56 -2.99 8.25
CA ILE A 97 25.88 -3.41 7.79
C ILE A 97 26.99 -2.66 8.54
N SER A 98 26.84 -1.35 8.73
CA SER A 98 27.80 -0.55 9.49
C SER A 98 27.89 -1.00 10.95
N ASN A 99 26.75 -1.29 11.59
CA ASN A 99 26.71 -1.80 12.95
C ASN A 99 27.37 -3.17 13.06
N ILE A 100 27.06 -4.10 12.16
CA ILE A 100 27.68 -5.44 12.13
C ILE A 100 29.19 -5.32 11.91
N LYS A 101 29.64 -4.43 11.02
CA LYS A 101 31.07 -4.19 10.80
C LYS A 101 31.75 -3.65 12.07
N ALA A 102 31.14 -2.69 12.74
CA ALA A 102 31.67 -2.14 14.00
C ALA A 102 31.71 -3.20 15.12
N GLN A 103 30.69 -4.07 15.21
CA GLN A 103 30.68 -5.19 16.16
C GLN A 103 31.79 -6.20 15.85
N ASN A 104 31.98 -6.56 14.58
CA ASN A 104 33.06 -7.46 14.18
C ASN A 104 34.45 -6.87 14.46
N GLU A 105 34.65 -5.58 14.19
CA GLU A 105 35.90 -4.89 14.52
C GLU A 105 36.15 -4.86 16.04
N SER A 106 35.11 -4.55 16.83
CA SER A 106 35.18 -4.60 18.29
C SER A 106 35.53 -5.99 18.82
N LEU A 107 34.88 -7.04 18.31
CA LEU A 107 35.19 -8.43 18.67
C LEU A 107 36.63 -8.80 18.31
N THR A 108 37.09 -8.37 17.14
CA THR A 108 38.48 -8.60 16.70
C THR A 108 39.47 -7.92 17.64
N LEU A 109 39.20 -6.69 18.07
CA LEU A 109 40.03 -5.99 19.05
C LEU A 109 40.01 -6.67 20.43
N ILE A 110 38.86 -7.16 20.88
CA ILE A 110 38.73 -7.90 22.13
C ILE A 110 39.54 -9.21 22.06
N LEU A 111 39.45 -9.95 20.95
CA LEU A 111 40.24 -11.16 20.73
C LEU A 111 41.74 -10.88 20.67
N ALA A 112 42.14 -9.79 19.99
CA ALA A 112 43.53 -9.37 19.98
C ALA A 112 44.02 -9.02 21.40
N LYS A 113 43.19 -8.35 22.21
CA LYS A 113 43.50 -8.00 23.60
C LYS A 113 43.53 -9.24 24.51
N SER A 114 42.64 -10.22 24.33
CA SER A 114 42.66 -11.46 25.11
C SER A 114 43.78 -12.41 24.69
N SER A 115 44.19 -12.39 23.42
CA SER A 115 45.37 -13.11 22.93
C SER A 115 46.69 -12.53 23.43
N LYS A 116 46.68 -11.29 23.93
CA LYS A 116 47.84 -10.73 24.61
C LYS A 116 48.03 -11.47 25.93
N LEU A 117 49.02 -12.36 25.93
CA LEU A 117 49.65 -12.99 27.11
C LEU A 117 49.85 -12.01 28.28
N GLU A 118 50.06 -10.72 27.98
CA GLU A 118 50.19 -9.62 28.93
C GLU A 118 49.00 -9.49 29.91
N SER A 119 47.76 -9.73 29.48
CA SER A 119 46.60 -9.68 30.39
C SER A 119 46.57 -10.89 31.33
N VAL A 120 46.97 -12.05 30.83
CA VAL A 120 47.04 -13.29 31.63
C VAL A 120 48.22 -13.23 32.59
N GLU A 121 49.37 -12.70 32.15
CA GLU A 121 50.56 -12.48 32.96
C GLU A 121 50.28 -11.49 34.09
N ASN A 122 49.55 -10.39 33.82
CA ASN A 122 49.18 -9.43 34.86
C ASN A 122 48.24 -10.02 35.92
N THR A 123 47.23 -10.80 35.53
CA THR A 123 46.36 -11.49 36.51
C THR A 123 47.14 -12.55 37.28
N ALA A 124 48.02 -13.31 36.61
CA ALA A 124 48.87 -14.30 37.24
C ALA A 124 49.79 -13.67 38.30
N ILE A 125 50.46 -12.56 37.99
CA ILE A 125 51.40 -11.92 38.90
C ILE A 125 50.69 -11.14 40.01
N ASN A 126 49.65 -10.36 39.67
CA ASN A 126 49.05 -9.44 40.63
C ASN A 126 47.95 -10.07 41.48
N ASP A 127 47.06 -10.89 40.89
CA ASP A 127 45.90 -11.45 41.59
C ASP A 127 46.19 -12.84 42.18
N LEU A 128 46.99 -13.63 41.46
CA LEU A 128 47.35 -15.01 41.85
C LEU A 128 48.74 -15.09 42.50
N HIS A 129 49.45 -13.96 42.63
CA HIS A 129 50.80 -13.88 43.18
C HIS A 129 51.79 -14.88 42.58
N MET A 130 51.59 -15.24 41.31
CA MET A 130 52.49 -16.13 40.58
C MET A 130 53.79 -15.39 40.27
N VAL A 131 54.91 -16.06 40.50
CA VAL A 131 56.24 -15.53 40.18
C VAL A 131 56.72 -16.17 38.88
N ARG A 132 57.35 -15.36 38.02
CA ARG A 132 57.94 -15.86 36.78
C ARG A 132 59.09 -16.81 37.11
N ALA A 133 58.96 -18.08 36.69
CA ALA A 133 59.98 -19.09 36.93
C ALA A 133 61.32 -18.67 36.29
N THR A 134 62.39 -18.69 37.08
CA THR A 134 63.74 -18.42 36.58
C THR A 134 64.39 -19.74 36.16
N ALA A 135 65.42 -19.70 35.30
CA ALA A 135 66.11 -20.91 34.82
C ALA A 135 66.64 -21.82 35.95
N SER A 136 66.83 -21.28 37.16
CA SER A 136 67.18 -22.01 38.39
C SER A 136 66.05 -22.87 38.96
N ASP A 137 64.80 -22.57 38.64
CA ASP A 137 63.61 -23.22 39.21
C ASP A 137 63.10 -24.38 38.34
N VAL A 138 63.76 -24.61 37.19
CA VAL A 138 63.40 -25.65 36.24
C VAL A 138 64.07 -26.97 36.64
N ILE A 139 63.28 -27.91 37.15
CA ILE A 139 63.73 -29.28 37.41
C ILE A 139 63.55 -30.10 36.13
N MET A 140 64.66 -30.45 35.48
CA MET A 140 64.67 -31.35 34.33
C MET A 140 64.53 -32.79 34.82
N VAL A 141 63.35 -33.40 34.64
CA VAL A 141 63.08 -34.78 35.01
C VAL A 141 63.22 -35.68 33.79
N ASP A 142 64.08 -36.69 33.90
CA ASP A 142 64.25 -37.72 32.88
C ASP A 142 63.10 -38.74 32.94
N LEU A 143 62.23 -38.68 31.94
CA LEU A 143 61.01 -39.51 31.80
C LEU A 143 61.31 -40.97 31.43
N THR A 144 62.57 -41.35 31.19
CA THR A 144 62.94 -42.74 30.86
C THR A 144 62.87 -43.68 32.07
N LYS A 145 62.83 -43.16 33.30
CA LYS A 145 62.60 -43.94 34.52
C LYS A 145 61.13 -43.85 34.94
N LYS A 146 60.58 -44.93 35.47
CA LYS A 146 59.23 -44.95 36.09
C LYS A 146 59.22 -44.06 37.34
N ASN A 147 59.01 -42.76 37.16
CA ASN A 147 59.06 -41.75 38.22
C ASN A 147 57.71 -41.56 38.95
N PHE A 148 56.66 -42.25 38.51
CA PHE A 148 55.34 -42.17 39.14
C PHE A 148 55.05 -43.47 39.89
N LYS A 149 54.59 -43.35 41.15
CA LYS A 149 53.94 -44.47 41.82
C LYS A 149 52.64 -44.75 41.09
N THR A 150 52.49 -45.95 40.52
CA THR A 150 51.21 -46.41 39.99
C THR A 150 50.24 -46.41 41.16
N ALA A 151 49.20 -45.58 41.08
CA ALA A 151 48.11 -45.66 42.05
C ALA A 151 47.59 -47.10 42.04
N GLN A 152 47.55 -47.74 43.21
CA GLN A 152 46.87 -49.01 43.38
C GLN A 152 45.47 -48.87 42.78
N ASP A 153 45.12 -49.82 41.91
CA ASP A 153 43.77 -50.02 41.39
C ASP A 153 42.79 -49.94 42.56
N ASN A 154 42.06 -48.82 42.64
CA ASN A 154 40.86 -48.80 43.46
C ASN A 154 39.86 -49.68 42.72
N GLU A 155 39.55 -50.83 43.32
CA GLU A 155 38.60 -51.80 42.81
C GLU A 155 37.34 -51.11 42.30
N THR A 156 37.04 -51.33 41.02
CA THR A 156 35.79 -50.84 40.43
C THR A 156 34.63 -51.58 41.11
N PRO A 157 33.62 -50.87 41.65
CA PRO A 157 32.49 -51.54 42.28
C PRO A 157 31.76 -52.42 41.23
N PRO A 158 31.32 -53.63 41.60
CA PRO A 158 30.81 -54.60 40.64
C PRO A 158 29.61 -54.02 39.87
N SER A 159 29.73 -54.08 38.56
CA SER A 159 28.73 -53.60 37.61
C SER A 159 27.38 -54.24 37.91
N ILE A 160 26.30 -53.48 37.73
CA ILE A 160 24.91 -53.81 38.11
C ILE A 160 24.49 -55.20 37.60
N LEU A 161 25.08 -55.67 36.49
CA LEU A 161 24.89 -57.00 35.92
C LEU A 161 25.32 -58.14 36.85
N GLU A 162 26.44 -58.01 37.57
CA GLU A 162 26.90 -59.03 38.52
C GLU A 162 25.98 -59.13 39.74
N LYS A 163 25.46 -57.99 40.20
CA LYS A 163 24.45 -57.96 41.28
C LYS A 163 23.14 -58.63 40.87
N LEU A 164 22.69 -58.42 39.63
CA LEU A 164 21.50 -59.07 39.08
C LEU A 164 21.67 -60.59 38.94
N LYS A 165 22.86 -61.05 38.53
CA LYS A 165 23.14 -62.48 38.38
C LYS A 165 23.02 -63.22 39.72
N ASN A 166 23.58 -62.69 40.81
CA ASN A 166 23.52 -63.31 42.14
C ASN A 166 22.12 -63.36 42.78
N ILE A 167 21.16 -62.59 42.27
CA ILE A 167 19.78 -62.58 42.80
C ILE A 167 18.89 -63.53 41.99
N LEU A 168 19.21 -63.76 40.72
CA LEU A 168 18.39 -64.55 39.79
C LEU A 168 18.88 -65.99 39.58
N PHE A 169 20.14 -66.28 39.91
CA PHE A 169 20.76 -67.61 39.86
C PHE A 169 21.49 -67.88 41.17
#